data_AF-N1MPM2-F1
#
_entry.id   AF-N1MPM2-F1
#
_cell.length_a   1.000
_cell.length_b   1.000
_cell.length_c   1.000
_cell.angle_alpha   90.00
_cell.angle_beta   90.00
_cell.angle_gamma   90.00
#
_symmetry.space_group_name_H-M   'P 1'
#
loop_
_entity.id
_entity.type
_entity.pdbx_description
1 polymer ?
#
loop_
_entity_poly.entity_id
_entity_poly.type
_entity_poly.pdbx_seq_one_letter_code
_entity_poly.pdbx_strand_id
1 'polypeptide(L)'
;MTVPCDARAQTTEHFPNVRNFRILDFESEWLLLGKTPEGAFEVHRDLIFHGGPGTTVELRFFSENHVIKLLEDAGFHDIRVHKESVPEFGIFPPHHEGLPITARK
;
A
#
# COMPACT_ATOMS: atom_id res chain seq x y z
N MET A 1 10.69 8.06 0.23
CA MET A 1 10.23 6.75 -0.25
C MET A 1 8.71 6.76 -0.23
N THR A 2 8.05 6.41 -1.32
CA THR A 2 6.58 6.47 -1.45
C THR A 2 5.99 5.07 -1.34
N VAL A 3 4.68 4.99 -1.08
CA VAL A 3 3.95 3.73 -1.26
C VAL A 3 3.63 3.60 -2.75
N PRO A 4 3.94 2.46 -3.38
CA PRO A 4 3.70 2.28 -4.81
C PRO A 4 2.20 2.28 -5.13
N CYS A 5 1.83 3.06 -6.14
CA CYS A 5 0.46 3.22 -6.62
C CYS A 5 0.43 3.49 -8.13
N ASP A 6 -0.47 2.84 -8.86
CA ASP A 6 -0.66 3.06 -10.30
C ASP A 6 -2.12 2.84 -10.75
N ALA A 7 -2.33 2.80 -12.07
CA ALA A 7 -3.62 2.64 -12.71
C ALA A 7 -4.03 1.18 -13.00
N ARG A 8 -3.37 0.17 -12.39
CA ARG A 8 -3.74 -1.24 -12.56
C ARG A 8 -5.18 -1.52 -12.11
N ALA A 9 -5.75 -2.64 -12.52
CA ALA A 9 -7.14 -2.98 -12.22
C ALA A 9 -7.41 -3.17 -10.72
N GLN A 10 -6.48 -3.83 -10.00
CA GLN A 10 -6.66 -4.15 -8.58
C GLN A 10 -5.38 -3.93 -7.79
N THR A 11 -5.56 -3.46 -6.55
CA THR A 11 -4.53 -3.50 -5.51
C THR A 11 -3.99 -4.91 -5.37
N THR A 12 -2.66 -5.04 -5.35
CA THR A 12 -1.96 -6.30 -5.13
C THR A 12 -1.58 -6.40 -3.66
N GLU A 13 -2.05 -7.43 -2.96
CA GLU A 13 -1.52 -7.81 -1.65
C GLU A 13 -0.46 -8.89 -1.86
N HIS A 14 0.78 -8.64 -1.48
CA HIS A 14 1.85 -9.65 -1.62
C HIS A 14 1.75 -10.72 -0.52
N PHE A 15 1.26 -10.31 0.66
CA PHE A 15 1.12 -11.19 1.83
C PHE A 15 -0.26 -10.99 2.49
N PRO A 16 -1.37 -11.39 1.84
CA PRO A 16 -2.73 -11.01 2.24
C PRO A 16 -3.13 -11.49 3.64
N ASN A 17 -2.60 -12.64 4.08
CA ASN A 17 -2.92 -13.27 5.36
C ASN A 17 -2.04 -12.76 6.51
N VAL A 18 -0.94 -12.08 6.20
CA VAL A 18 0.04 -11.68 7.20
C VAL A 18 -0.52 -10.58 8.08
N ARG A 19 -0.46 -10.82 9.39
CA ARG A 19 -0.68 -9.84 10.46
C ARG A 19 0.49 -9.89 11.43
N ASN A 20 0.75 -8.79 12.14
CA ASN A 20 1.74 -8.71 13.23
C ASN A 20 3.10 -9.36 12.88
N PHE A 21 3.74 -8.87 11.82
CA PHE A 21 4.93 -9.52 11.27
C PHE A 21 6.25 -8.95 11.77
N ARG A 22 7.31 -9.69 11.48
CA ARG A 22 8.72 -9.29 11.62
C ARG A 22 9.45 -9.65 10.34
N ILE A 23 10.39 -8.79 9.96
CA ILE A 23 11.37 -9.09 8.92
C ILE A 23 12.64 -9.58 9.62
N LEU A 24 13.17 -10.70 9.15
CA LEU A 24 14.36 -11.36 9.70
C LEU A 24 15.43 -11.40 8.62
N ASP A 25 16.67 -11.06 9.00
CA ASP A 25 17.85 -11.21 8.16
C ASP A 25 18.54 -12.53 8.51
N PHE A 26 18.74 -13.38 7.52
CA PHE A 26 19.51 -14.62 7.60
C PHE A 26 20.61 -14.59 6.54
N GLU A 27 21.71 -13.90 6.86
CA GLU A 27 22.92 -13.87 6.02
C GLU A 27 22.63 -13.50 4.56
N SER A 28 21.85 -12.43 4.33
CA SER A 28 21.39 -11.95 3.02
C SER A 28 20.14 -12.64 2.45
N GLU A 29 19.55 -13.59 3.18
CA GLU A 29 18.19 -14.07 2.93
C GLU A 29 17.21 -13.34 3.86
N TRP A 30 16.23 -12.65 3.28
CA TRP A 30 15.23 -11.92 4.05
C TRP A 30 13.96 -12.73 4.19
N LEU A 31 13.50 -12.91 5.43
CA LEU A 31 12.26 -13.62 5.73
C LEU A 31 11.23 -12.68 6.33
N LEU A 32 9.98 -12.84 5.93
CA LEU A 32 8.84 -12.28 6.65
C LEU A 32 8.22 -13.40 7.48
N LEU A 33 8.23 -13.24 8.80
CA LEU A 33 7.49 -14.09 9.75
C LEU A 33 6.22 -13.34 10.18
N GLY A 34 5.06 -13.87 9.83
CA GLY A 34 3.75 -13.31 10.13
C GLY A 34 2.85 -14.25 10.92
N LYS A 35 1.74 -13.73 11.43
CA LYS A 35 0.61 -14.52 11.92
C LYS A 35 -0.59 -14.39 11.00
N THR A 36 -1.27 -15.49 10.71
CA THR A 36 -2.56 -15.48 10.03
C THR A 36 -3.66 -14.92 10.95
N PRO A 37 -4.84 -14.56 10.43
CA PRO A 37 -5.98 -14.15 11.25
C PRO A 37 -6.40 -15.22 12.28
N GLU A 38 -6.20 -16.50 11.96
CA GLU A 38 -6.48 -17.65 12.82
C GLU A 38 -5.39 -17.91 13.87
N GLY A 39 -4.30 -17.12 13.82
CA GLY A 39 -3.20 -17.18 14.80
C GLY A 39 -2.07 -18.15 14.46
N ALA A 40 -2.13 -18.84 13.30
CA ALA A 40 -1.04 -19.67 12.81
C ALA A 40 0.15 -18.80 12.36
N PHE A 41 1.38 -19.32 12.41
CA PHE A 41 2.53 -18.62 11.86
C PHE A 41 2.75 -18.98 10.38
N GLU A 42 3.14 -17.99 9.59
CA GLU A 42 3.55 -18.16 8.20
C GLU A 42 4.91 -17.50 7.94
N VAL A 43 5.68 -18.08 7.03
CA VAL A 43 7.02 -17.61 6.66
C VAL A 43 7.09 -17.42 5.15
N HIS A 44 7.51 -16.24 4.71
CA HIS A 44 7.70 -15.88 3.31
C HIS A 44 9.17 -15.53 3.05
N ARG A 45 9.72 -16.00 1.93
CA ARG A 45 11.15 -15.86 1.58
C ARG A 45 11.39 -14.99 0.34
N ASP A 46 10.39 -14.92 -0.56
CA ASP A 46 10.44 -14.13 -1.79
C ASP A 46 9.92 -12.71 -1.56
N LEU A 47 10.61 -11.96 -0.69
CA LEU A 47 10.16 -10.62 -0.32
C LEU A 47 10.33 -9.63 -1.48
N ILE A 48 9.29 -8.85 -1.73
CA ILE A 48 9.34 -7.72 -2.66
C ILE A 48 9.81 -6.50 -1.89
N PHE A 49 10.87 -5.86 -2.38
CA PHE A 49 11.41 -4.65 -1.77
C PHE A 49 11.23 -3.43 -2.66
N HIS A 50 10.69 -2.38 -2.07
CA HIS A 50 10.63 -1.06 -2.67
C HIS A 50 11.90 -0.27 -2.33
N GLY A 51 12.76 -0.01 -3.33
CA GLY A 51 14.07 0.62 -3.14
C GLY A 51 15.26 -0.35 -3.16
N GLY A 52 15.01 -1.64 -3.45
CA GLY A 52 16.04 -2.69 -3.57
C GLY A 52 16.13 -3.62 -2.36
N PRO A 53 16.85 -4.75 -2.45
CA PRO A 53 16.87 -5.78 -1.39
C PRO A 53 17.25 -5.23 -0.01
N GLY A 54 16.52 -5.64 1.03
CA GLY A 54 16.78 -5.24 2.43
C GLY A 54 16.35 -3.82 2.81
N THR A 55 15.68 -3.08 1.91
CA THR A 55 15.17 -1.74 2.20
C THR A 55 13.78 -1.80 2.87
N THR A 56 12.72 -1.46 2.15
CA THR A 56 11.34 -1.54 2.65
C THR A 56 10.60 -2.65 1.96
N VAL A 57 10.06 -3.58 2.74
CA VAL A 57 9.18 -4.63 2.20
C VAL A 57 7.88 -4.02 1.71
N GLU A 58 7.54 -4.28 0.46
CA GLU A 58 6.26 -3.94 -0.11
C GLU A 58 5.23 -4.97 0.36
N LEU A 59 4.33 -4.58 1.27
CA LEU A 59 3.20 -5.45 1.63
C LEU A 59 2.11 -5.42 0.56
N ARG A 60 1.99 -4.25 -0.09
CA ARG A 60 0.89 -3.94 -1.00
C ARG A 60 1.32 -2.93 -2.06
N PHE A 61 0.85 -3.16 -3.27
CA PHE A 61 0.86 -2.19 -4.37
C PHE A 61 -0.55 -1.67 -4.59
N PHE A 62 -0.80 -0.38 -4.38
CA PHE A 62 -2.14 0.18 -4.53
C PHE A 62 -2.53 0.41 -6.00
N SER A 63 -3.81 0.21 -6.30
CA SER A 63 -4.44 0.75 -7.51
C SER A 63 -5.27 1.96 -7.13
N GLU A 64 -5.06 3.11 -7.78
CA GLU A 64 -5.90 4.32 -7.57
C GLU A 64 -7.37 3.98 -7.79
N ASN A 65 -7.68 3.30 -8.90
CA ASN A 65 -9.04 2.90 -9.27
C ASN A 65 -9.66 1.97 -8.23
N HIS A 66 -8.90 0.99 -7.73
CA HIS A 66 -9.41 0.06 -6.73
C HIS A 66 -9.62 0.75 -5.37
N VAL A 67 -8.75 1.70 -4.98
CA VAL A 67 -8.94 2.49 -3.76
C VAL A 67 -10.21 3.34 -3.85
N ILE A 68 -10.46 3.99 -4.99
CA ILE A 68 -11.71 4.74 -5.21
C ILE A 68 -12.93 3.82 -5.05
N LYS A 69 -12.90 2.65 -5.69
CA LYS A 69 -14.00 1.68 -5.59
C LYS A 69 -14.25 1.21 -4.15
N LEU A 70 -13.17 0.98 -3.38
CA LEU A 70 -13.28 0.59 -1.96
C LEU A 70 -13.89 1.71 -1.10
N LEU A 71 -13.61 2.98 -1.43
CA LEU A 71 -14.24 4.13 -0.77
C LEU A 71 -15.74 4.20 -1.11
N GLU A 72 -16.10 4.01 -2.37
CA GLU A 72 -17.51 3.93 -2.81
C GLU A 72 -18.26 2.82 -2.07
N ASP A 73 -17.67 1.62 -2.00
CA ASP A 73 -18.26 0.46 -1.31
C ASP A 73 -18.40 0.67 0.20
N ALA A 74 -17.53 1.50 0.80
CA ALA A 74 -17.62 1.91 2.20
C ALA A 74 -18.66 3.03 2.44
N GLY A 75 -19.35 3.47 1.39
CA GLY A 75 -20.44 4.45 1.43
C GLY A 75 -20.00 5.91 1.31
N PHE A 76 -18.76 6.18 0.87
CA PHE A 76 -18.36 7.54 0.50
C PHE A 76 -18.86 7.86 -0.91
N HIS A 77 -19.27 9.11 -1.16
CA HIS A 77 -19.87 9.50 -2.44
C HIS A 77 -19.25 10.74 -3.07
N ASP A 78 -18.60 11.60 -2.28
CA ASP A 78 -17.88 12.78 -2.77
C ASP A 78 -16.38 12.51 -2.64
N ILE A 79 -15.86 11.75 -3.62
CA ILE A 79 -14.48 11.26 -3.66
C ILE A 79 -13.69 12.07 -4.70
N ARG A 80 -12.56 12.64 -4.29
CA ARG A 80 -11.70 13.45 -5.15
C ARG A 80 -10.24 13.08 -4.96
N VAL A 81 -9.58 12.73 -6.07
CA VAL A 81 -8.12 12.64 -6.16
C VAL A 81 -7.59 14.03 -6.55
N HIS A 82 -6.72 14.61 -5.72
CA HIS A 82 -6.18 15.95 -5.94
C HIS A 82 -4.95 15.90 -6.84
N LYS A 83 -5.18 15.94 -8.15
CA LYS A 83 -4.14 15.98 -9.20
C LYS A 83 -3.51 17.36 -9.39
N GLU A 84 -4.15 18.39 -8.86
CA GLU A 84 -3.76 19.79 -8.96
C GLU A 84 -3.52 20.37 -7.56
N SER A 85 -2.80 21.48 -7.49
CA SER A 85 -2.59 22.21 -6.24
C SER A 85 -3.90 22.80 -5.73
N VAL A 86 -4.14 22.64 -4.43
CA VAL A 86 -5.24 23.27 -3.70
C VAL A 86 -4.63 24.02 -2.50
N PRO A 87 -4.10 25.25 -2.73
CA PRO A 87 -3.29 25.97 -1.73
C PRO A 87 -4.02 26.24 -0.42
N GLU A 88 -5.33 26.48 -0.47
CA GLU A 88 -6.20 26.69 0.69
C GLU A 88 -6.17 25.53 1.69
N PHE A 89 -5.87 24.31 1.23
CA PHE A 89 -5.74 23.11 2.06
C PHE A 89 -4.29 22.59 2.13
N GLY A 90 -3.31 23.37 1.67
CA GLY A 90 -1.90 22.97 1.68
C GLY A 90 -1.57 21.81 0.75
N ILE A 91 -2.41 21.54 -0.26
CA ILE A 91 -2.17 20.45 -1.23
C ILE A 91 -1.32 20.99 -2.38
N PHE A 92 -0.10 20.48 -2.51
CA PHE A 92 0.83 20.83 -3.59
C PHE A 92 1.51 19.55 -4.10
N PRO A 93 0.86 18.81 -5.02
CA PRO A 93 1.42 17.56 -5.52
C PRO A 93 2.69 17.86 -6.32
N PRO A 94 3.88 17.39 -5.89
CA PRO A 94 5.12 17.68 -6.61
C PRO A 94 5.26 16.83 -7.89
N HIS A 95 4.58 15.69 -7.94
CA HIS A 95 4.58 14.71 -9.02
C HIS A 95 3.20 14.03 -9.14
N HIS A 96 3.00 13.18 -10.15
CA HIS A 96 1.75 12.45 -10.38
C HIS A 96 1.56 11.19 -9.51
N GLU A 97 2.48 10.92 -8.58
CA GLU A 97 2.43 9.76 -7.68
C GLU A 97 2.07 10.18 -6.24
N GLY A 98 1.41 9.30 -5.48
CA GLY A 98 1.11 9.55 -4.06
C GLY A 98 0.12 10.70 -3.82
N LEU A 99 -0.83 10.90 -4.75
CA LEU A 99 -1.78 12.00 -4.71
C LEU A 99 -2.75 11.90 -3.52
N PRO A 100 -3.05 13.01 -2.84
CA PRO A 100 -4.06 13.02 -1.79
C PRO A 100 -5.46 12.67 -2.32
N ILE A 101 -6.21 11.92 -1.52
CA ILE A 101 -7.62 11.61 -1.78
C ILE A 101 -8.45 12.16 -0.62
N THR A 102 -9.46 12.94 -0.93
CA THR A 102 -10.51 13.33 0.03
C THR A 102 -11.79 12.57 -0.30
N ALA A 103 -12.51 12.12 0.72
CA ALA A 103 -13.77 11.41 0.56
C ALA A 103 -14.76 11.84 1.65
N ARG A 104 -16.00 12.15 1.27
CA ARG A 104 -17.10 12.47 2.18
C ARG A 104 -18.28 11.50 2.00
N LYS A 105 -18.91 11.16 3.13
CA LYS A 105 -20.10 10.30 3.22
C LYS A 105 -21.39 11.09 3.18
#